data_AF-A0A919B5S7-F1
#
_entry.id   AF-A0A919B5S7-F1
#
_cell.length_a   1.000
_cell.length_b   1.000
_cell.length_c   1.000
_cell.angle_alpha   90.00
_cell.angle_beta   90.00
_cell.angle_gamma   90.00
#
_symmetry.space_group_name_H-M   'P 1'
#
loop_
_entity.id
_entity.type
_entity.pdbx_description
1 polymer ?
#
loop_
_entity_poly.entity_id
_entity_poly.type
_entity_poly.pdbx_seq_one_letter_code
_entity_poly.pdbx_strand_id
1 'polypeptide(L)'
;MERLSAAGPELPAPPGWMRWLPAAYVLVVLVLEPLTPVQWPVSFVLVALPAVAAFSLGPVGVAAATVCGVTFEALLAGTPCCAGRSSHDLWERHYVAAYLCTGLVGALGIALAAYRRRQEAHLVHVNTVSETLMRTLLRPLPARLDHVVAAGIYRPAEKGTLVGGDLFDVRATPAGARAVIGDVRGKGLQAVRTVAEVLGCFRQAAYEPGDLVEVAVAMERRLVHEAEALRDDELFVTAALVEYDAAAGRLTIVNQGHIEPVLLSAGSVHALTGPPSLPLGLGVLAAERPVAYHHPFGPGDVLVLCTDGLVEARDEDGAFYPLLDRLRHRFGGGPAPTADEVVDFLDGDLPRHSRAFHDDVAVLALGPVAQDTGPRT
;
A
#
# COMPACT_ATOMS: atom_id res chain seq x y z
N MET A 1 1.44 25.20 -6.87
CA MET A 1 1.29 25.07 -8.34
C MET A 1 2.50 24.29 -8.84
N GLU A 2 2.42 22.96 -8.70
CA GLU A 2 3.56 22.06 -8.81
C GLU A 2 3.50 21.31 -10.14
N ARG A 3 4.60 21.33 -10.89
CA ARG A 3 4.71 20.75 -12.22
C ARG A 3 4.74 19.23 -12.10
N LEU A 4 3.69 18.58 -12.59
CA LEU A 4 3.63 17.14 -12.84
C LEU A 4 4.75 16.73 -13.81
N SER A 5 5.81 16.11 -13.27
CA SER A 5 6.75 15.32 -14.06
C SER A 5 6.04 14.04 -14.50
N ALA A 6 5.68 13.97 -15.77
CA ALA A 6 5.06 12.81 -16.42
C ALA A 6 6.07 11.69 -16.68
N ALA A 7 6.76 11.22 -15.63
CA ALA A 7 7.55 10.01 -15.66
C ALA A 7 6.81 8.95 -14.84
N GLY A 8 6.03 8.11 -15.52
CA GLY A 8 5.37 6.96 -14.91
C GLY A 8 6.42 6.00 -14.34
N PRO A 9 6.36 5.61 -13.05
CA PRO A 9 7.27 4.62 -12.49
C PRO A 9 6.93 3.24 -13.05
N GLU A 10 7.92 2.63 -13.68
CA GLU A 10 7.89 1.25 -14.17
C GLU A 10 7.71 0.31 -12.96
N LEU A 11 6.86 -0.73 -13.10
CA LEU A 11 6.89 -1.91 -12.23
C LEU A 11 8.35 -2.36 -12.04
N PRO A 12 8.73 -3.01 -10.91
CA PRO A 12 10.08 -3.55 -10.77
C PRO A 12 10.37 -4.38 -12.01
N ALA A 13 11.14 -3.78 -12.92
CA ALA A 13 11.47 -4.42 -14.16
C ALA A 13 12.18 -5.71 -13.75
N PRO A 14 11.90 -6.86 -14.42
CA PRO A 14 12.71 -8.04 -14.18
C PRO A 14 14.18 -7.57 -14.19
N PRO A 15 14.97 -7.90 -13.15
CA PRO A 15 16.32 -7.38 -12.95
C PRO A 15 17.04 -7.26 -14.29
N GLY A 16 17.74 -6.16 -14.55
CA GLY A 16 18.26 -5.87 -15.90
C GLY A 16 19.04 -7.03 -16.57
N TRP A 17 19.65 -7.91 -15.76
CA TRP A 17 20.29 -9.14 -16.21
C TRP A 17 19.32 -10.16 -16.85
N MET A 18 18.07 -10.25 -16.40
CA MET A 18 17.06 -11.17 -16.95
C MET A 18 16.70 -10.85 -18.39
N ARG A 19 16.81 -9.60 -18.84
CA ARG A 19 16.60 -9.23 -20.25
C ARG A 19 17.62 -9.88 -21.19
N TRP A 20 18.77 -10.30 -20.67
CA TRP A 20 19.83 -10.98 -21.42
C TRP A 20 19.67 -12.50 -21.43
N LEU A 21 18.74 -13.07 -20.67
CA LEU A 21 18.51 -14.53 -20.62
C LEU A 21 18.29 -15.16 -22.01
N PRO A 22 17.49 -14.58 -22.92
CA PRO A 22 17.32 -15.15 -24.26
C PRO A 22 18.63 -15.13 -25.07
N ALA A 23 19.41 -14.05 -24.96
CA ALA A 23 20.70 -13.93 -25.64
C ALA A 23 21.74 -14.91 -25.07
N ALA A 24 21.80 -15.04 -23.74
CA ALA A 24 22.65 -16.02 -23.06
C ALA A 24 22.26 -17.45 -23.43
N TYR A 25 20.96 -17.74 -23.55
CA TYR A 25 20.46 -19.04 -23.99
C TYR A 25 20.93 -19.39 -25.40
N VAL A 26 20.79 -18.47 -26.36
CA VAL A 26 21.29 -18.65 -27.73
C VAL A 26 22.82 -18.83 -27.73
N LEU A 27 23.57 -18.06 -26.93
CA LEU A 27 25.02 -18.20 -26.82
C LEU A 27 25.42 -19.60 -26.31
N VAL A 28 24.72 -20.13 -25.31
CA VAL A 28 24.97 -21.50 -24.81
C VAL A 28 24.71 -22.54 -25.90
N VAL A 29 23.62 -22.41 -26.66
CA VAL A 29 23.33 -23.30 -27.79
C VAL A 29 24.44 -23.24 -28.84
N LEU A 30 24.88 -22.03 -29.21
CA LEU A 30 25.97 -21.80 -30.16
C LEU A 30 27.30 -22.43 -29.73
N VAL A 31 27.61 -22.42 -28.44
CA VAL A 31 28.85 -23.01 -27.90
C VAL A 31 28.76 -24.54 -27.84
N LEU A 32 27.58 -25.09 -27.56
CA LEU A 32 27.38 -26.54 -27.49
C LEU A 32 27.37 -27.21 -28.86
N GLU A 33 26.85 -26.53 -29.87
CA GLU A 33 26.69 -27.08 -31.23
C GLU A 33 27.99 -27.66 -31.85
N PRO A 34 29.17 -27.00 -31.80
CA PRO A 34 30.42 -27.59 -32.31
C PRO A 34 31.00 -28.70 -31.41
N LEU A 35 30.56 -28.79 -30.14
CA LEU A 35 31.03 -29.78 -29.17
C LEU A 35 30.24 -31.10 -29.26
N THR A 36 29.03 -31.05 -29.83
CA THR A 36 28.16 -32.23 -29.95
C THR A 36 28.35 -32.99 -31.27
N PRO A 37 28.27 -34.33 -31.25
CA PRO A 37 28.34 -35.13 -32.47
C PRO A 37 27.22 -34.75 -33.46
N VAL A 38 27.52 -34.80 -34.76
CA VAL A 38 26.60 -34.44 -35.88
C VAL A 38 25.24 -35.17 -35.82
N GLN A 39 25.17 -36.31 -35.15
CA GLN A 39 23.95 -37.11 -34.98
C GLN A 39 22.97 -36.50 -33.95
N TRP A 40 23.42 -35.53 -33.15
CA TRP A 40 22.67 -34.89 -32.07
C TRP A 40 22.66 -33.38 -32.27
N PRO A 41 21.92 -32.85 -33.25
CA PRO A 41 21.84 -31.42 -33.47
C PRO A 41 21.19 -30.73 -32.25
N VAL A 42 22.00 -29.96 -31.52
CA VAL A 42 21.56 -29.18 -30.34
C VAL A 42 20.61 -28.05 -30.75
N SER A 43 20.53 -27.72 -32.04
CA SER A 43 19.64 -26.69 -32.59
C SER A 43 18.16 -26.90 -32.26
N PHE A 44 17.69 -28.13 -32.04
CA PHE A 44 16.31 -28.40 -31.59
C PHE A 44 15.96 -27.77 -30.22
N VAL A 45 16.98 -27.46 -29.41
CA VAL A 45 16.82 -26.81 -28.11
C VAL A 45 16.38 -25.34 -28.27
N LEU A 46 16.50 -24.75 -29.46
CA LEU A 46 15.99 -23.40 -29.78
C LEU A 46 14.47 -23.28 -29.70
N VAL A 47 13.73 -24.40 -29.74
CA VAL A 47 12.27 -24.43 -29.53
C VAL A 47 11.87 -23.76 -28.20
N ALA A 48 12.73 -23.81 -27.17
CA ALA A 48 12.44 -23.17 -25.88
C ALA A 48 12.82 -21.68 -25.81
N LEU A 49 13.47 -21.12 -26.84
CA LEU A 49 13.85 -19.70 -26.88
C LEU A 49 12.66 -18.75 -26.68
N PRO A 50 11.49 -18.93 -27.34
CA PRO A 50 10.34 -18.07 -27.11
C PRO A 50 9.79 -18.16 -25.68
N ALA A 51 9.89 -19.33 -25.05
CA ALA A 51 9.47 -19.51 -23.67
C ALA A 51 10.39 -18.73 -22.71
N VAL A 52 11.71 -18.80 -22.90
CA VAL A 52 12.70 -18.02 -22.13
C VAL A 52 12.50 -16.51 -22.35
N ALA A 53 12.19 -16.10 -23.58
CA ALA A 53 11.86 -14.72 -23.91
C ALA A 53 10.57 -14.25 -23.23
N ALA A 54 9.55 -15.10 -23.09
CA ALA A 54 8.27 -14.74 -22.47
C ALA A 54 8.37 -14.43 -20.96
N PHE A 55 9.42 -14.92 -20.28
CA PHE A 55 9.69 -14.55 -18.89
C PHE A 55 10.22 -13.12 -18.75
N SER A 56 11.04 -12.66 -19.70
CA SER A 56 11.87 -11.45 -19.56
C SER A 56 11.46 -10.29 -20.47
N LEU A 57 10.77 -10.57 -21.58
CA LEU A 57 10.42 -9.60 -22.62
C LEU A 57 8.90 -9.45 -22.77
N GLY A 58 8.48 -8.34 -23.37
CA GLY A 58 7.09 -8.14 -23.78
C GLY A 58 6.68 -8.98 -25.00
N PRO A 59 5.38 -9.01 -25.36
CA PRO A 59 4.87 -9.78 -26.49
C PRO A 59 5.59 -9.49 -27.82
N VAL A 60 5.98 -8.23 -28.07
CA VAL A 60 6.77 -7.86 -29.26
C VAL A 60 8.18 -8.46 -29.21
N GLY A 61 8.81 -8.49 -28.04
CA GLY A 61 10.12 -9.12 -27.84
C GLY A 61 10.08 -10.64 -27.97
N VAL A 62 9.02 -11.29 -27.49
CA VAL A 62 8.80 -12.74 -27.70
C VAL A 62 8.59 -13.06 -29.16
N ALA A 63 7.81 -12.24 -29.88
CA ALA A 63 7.62 -12.39 -31.32
C ALA A 63 8.95 -12.27 -32.07
N ALA A 64 9.75 -11.26 -31.75
CA ALA A 64 11.08 -11.08 -32.34
C ALA A 64 12.00 -12.28 -32.04
N ALA A 65 12.04 -12.76 -30.79
CA ALA A 65 12.82 -13.93 -30.40
C ALA A 65 12.35 -15.22 -31.12
N THR A 66 11.05 -15.38 -31.33
CA THR A 66 10.48 -16.51 -32.09
C THR A 66 10.92 -16.48 -33.54
N VAL A 67 10.80 -15.32 -34.20
CA VAL A 67 11.26 -15.14 -35.58
C VAL A 67 12.75 -15.40 -35.68
N CYS A 68 13.55 -14.89 -34.74
CA CYS A 68 14.99 -15.15 -34.68
C CYS A 68 15.29 -16.64 -34.50
N GLY A 69 14.58 -17.34 -33.59
CA GLY A 69 14.73 -18.77 -33.35
C GLY A 69 14.47 -19.59 -34.61
N VAL A 70 13.32 -19.39 -35.26
CA VAL A 70 12.98 -20.09 -36.53
C VAL A 70 13.97 -19.76 -37.64
N THR A 71 14.39 -18.49 -37.76
CA THR A 71 15.40 -18.08 -38.77
C THR A 71 16.74 -18.76 -38.51
N PHE A 72 17.13 -18.87 -37.24
CA PHE A 72 18.40 -19.47 -36.84
C PHE A 72 18.38 -21.00 -37.02
N GLU A 73 17.28 -21.67 -36.66
CA GLU A 73 17.05 -23.09 -36.96
C GLU A 73 17.13 -23.35 -38.48
N ALA A 74 16.52 -22.49 -39.30
CA ALA A 74 16.57 -22.60 -40.77
C ALA A 74 17.98 -22.35 -41.33
N LEU A 75 18.72 -21.41 -40.77
CA LEU A 75 20.10 -21.15 -41.17
C LEU A 75 21.01 -22.35 -40.84
N LEU A 76 20.85 -22.95 -39.65
CA LEU A 76 21.59 -24.14 -39.24
C LEU A 76 21.22 -25.37 -40.08
N ALA A 77 19.95 -25.55 -40.42
CA ALA A 77 19.50 -26.61 -41.32
C ALA A 77 20.04 -26.40 -42.76
N GLY A 78 20.22 -25.15 -43.20
CA GLY A 78 20.65 -24.79 -44.55
C GLY A 78 22.15 -24.55 -44.74
N THR A 79 22.97 -24.55 -43.68
CA THR A 79 24.41 -24.23 -43.77
C THR A 79 25.24 -25.49 -44.07
N PRO A 80 25.92 -25.56 -45.23
CA PRO A 80 26.67 -26.75 -45.64
C PRO A 80 28.01 -26.95 -44.90
N CYS A 81 28.43 -26.00 -44.07
CA CYS A 81 29.80 -25.91 -43.54
C CYS A 81 30.17 -26.95 -42.46
N CYS A 82 29.22 -27.67 -41.87
CA CYS A 82 29.53 -28.69 -40.85
C CYS A 82 28.99 -30.10 -41.16
N ALA A 83 28.18 -30.28 -42.23
CA ALA A 83 27.53 -31.58 -42.50
C ALA A 83 27.56 -32.05 -43.97
N GLY A 84 28.08 -31.26 -44.92
CA GLY A 84 28.15 -31.69 -46.34
C GLY A 84 26.77 -31.98 -46.97
N ARG A 85 25.73 -31.29 -46.49
CA ARG A 85 24.33 -31.49 -46.90
C ARG A 85 23.88 -30.48 -47.95
N SER A 86 22.99 -30.92 -48.84
CA SER A 86 22.46 -30.12 -49.94
C SER A 86 21.27 -29.25 -49.48
N SER A 87 21.02 -28.13 -50.14
CA SER A 87 19.97 -27.15 -49.81
C SER A 87 18.52 -27.69 -49.84
N HIS A 88 18.30 -28.96 -50.22
CA HIS A 88 17.00 -29.63 -50.20
C HIS A 88 16.57 -30.14 -48.81
N ASP A 89 17.45 -30.09 -47.80
CA ASP A 89 17.17 -30.65 -46.47
C ASP A 89 16.34 -29.74 -45.54
N LEU A 90 16.12 -28.47 -45.93
CA LEU A 90 15.27 -27.51 -45.20
C LEU A 90 13.81 -28.00 -45.02
N TRP A 91 13.36 -28.92 -45.88
CA TRP A 91 12.01 -29.48 -45.89
C TRP A 91 11.93 -30.92 -45.35
N GLU A 92 13.00 -31.45 -44.76
CA GLU A 92 12.89 -32.74 -44.09
C GLU A 92 11.93 -32.66 -42.89
N ARG A 93 11.20 -33.76 -42.66
CA ARG A 93 10.09 -33.81 -41.68
C ARG A 93 10.49 -33.36 -40.28
N HIS A 94 11.73 -33.62 -39.86
CA HIS A 94 12.22 -33.27 -38.53
C HIS A 94 12.46 -31.75 -38.37
N TYR A 95 12.94 -31.05 -39.40
CA TYR A 95 13.12 -29.59 -39.35
C TYR A 95 11.79 -28.85 -39.45
N VAL A 96 10.90 -29.31 -40.32
CA VAL A 96 9.54 -28.75 -40.42
C VAL A 96 8.79 -28.90 -39.08
N ALA A 97 8.93 -30.04 -38.42
CA ALA A 97 8.37 -30.25 -37.09
C ALA A 97 8.95 -29.27 -36.05
N ALA A 98 10.26 -29.00 -36.07
CA ALA A 98 10.90 -28.04 -35.19
C ALA A 98 10.37 -26.62 -35.41
N TYR A 99 10.32 -26.13 -36.66
CA TYR A 99 9.81 -24.79 -36.95
C TYR A 99 8.35 -24.61 -36.48
N LEU A 100 7.52 -25.63 -36.68
CA LEU A 100 6.13 -25.63 -36.21
C LEU A 100 6.05 -25.61 -34.68
N CYS A 101 6.88 -26.40 -33.99
CA CYS A 101 6.98 -26.39 -32.54
C CYS A 101 7.43 -25.02 -32.02
N THR A 102 8.49 -24.43 -32.57
CA THR A 102 8.99 -23.10 -32.19
C THR A 102 7.95 -22.03 -32.45
N GLY A 103 7.24 -22.10 -33.57
CA GLY A 103 6.13 -21.20 -33.88
C GLY A 103 4.96 -21.31 -32.90
N LEU A 104 4.58 -22.53 -32.50
CA LEU A 104 3.50 -22.78 -31.55
C LEU A 104 3.89 -22.33 -30.13
N VAL A 105 5.11 -22.64 -29.68
CA VAL A 105 5.65 -22.17 -28.40
C VAL A 105 5.76 -20.64 -28.40
N GLY A 106 6.15 -20.03 -29.53
CA GLY A 106 6.17 -18.59 -29.70
C GLY A 106 4.80 -17.95 -29.62
N ALA A 107 3.79 -18.51 -30.30
CA ALA A 107 2.42 -18.03 -30.22
C ALA A 107 1.87 -18.09 -28.79
N LEU A 108 2.10 -19.20 -28.08
CA LEU A 108 1.73 -19.35 -26.67
C LEU A 108 2.49 -18.36 -25.77
N GLY A 109 3.79 -18.17 -26.00
CA GLY A 109 4.63 -17.22 -25.27
C GLY A 109 4.18 -15.76 -25.46
N ILE A 110 3.80 -15.38 -26.69
CA ILE A 110 3.20 -14.07 -26.99
C ILE A 110 1.89 -13.90 -26.23
N ALA A 111 1.01 -14.91 -26.27
CA ALA A 111 -0.27 -14.88 -25.56
C ALA A 111 -0.08 -14.74 -24.04
N LEU A 112 0.86 -15.49 -23.45
CA LEU A 112 1.18 -15.41 -22.02
C LEU A 112 1.78 -14.05 -21.65
N ALA A 113 2.71 -13.52 -22.45
CA ALA A 113 3.30 -12.19 -22.23
C ALA A 113 2.26 -11.08 -22.38
N ALA A 114 1.32 -11.21 -23.32
CA ALA A 114 0.19 -10.29 -23.47
C ALA A 114 -0.79 -10.38 -22.29
N TYR A 115 -1.08 -11.59 -21.82
CA TYR A 115 -1.93 -11.82 -20.65
C TYR A 115 -1.33 -11.23 -19.37
N ARG A 116 -0.04 -11.48 -19.11
CA ARG A 116 0.72 -10.88 -18.02
C ARG A 116 0.67 -9.35 -18.03
N ARG A 117 0.97 -8.73 -19.19
CA ARG A 117 0.88 -7.26 -19.33
C ARG A 117 -0.52 -6.71 -19.07
N ARG A 118 -1.56 -7.44 -19.48
CA ARG A 118 -2.95 -7.04 -19.21
C ARG A 118 -3.29 -7.13 -17.72
N GLN A 119 -2.84 -8.19 -17.03
CA GLN A 119 -3.01 -8.31 -15.58
C GLN A 119 -2.30 -7.19 -14.82
N GLU A 120 -1.04 -6.91 -15.18
CA GLU A 120 -0.26 -5.80 -14.63
C GLU A 120 -0.97 -4.45 -14.84
N ALA A 121 -1.51 -4.19 -16.03
CA ALA A 121 -2.26 -2.98 -16.32
C ALA A 121 -3.58 -2.88 -15.55
N HIS A 122 -4.26 -4.00 -15.29
CA HIS A 122 -5.51 -4.02 -14.53
C HIS A 122 -5.29 -3.66 -13.06
N LEU A 123 -4.19 -4.12 -12.45
CA LEU A 123 -3.80 -3.75 -11.08
C LEU A 123 -3.49 -2.25 -10.96
N VAL A 124 -2.78 -1.68 -11.95
CA VAL A 124 -2.47 -0.24 -11.97
C VAL A 124 -3.73 0.63 -12.12
N HIS A 125 -4.72 0.18 -12.91
CA HIS A 125 -5.96 0.93 -13.11
C HIS A 125 -6.87 0.95 -11.87
N VAL A 126 -7.01 -0.18 -11.17
CA VAL A 126 -7.80 -0.25 -9.93
C VAL A 126 -7.20 0.64 -8.83
N ASN A 127 -5.86 0.68 -8.72
CA ASN A 127 -5.22 1.47 -7.66
C ASN A 127 -5.45 2.98 -7.81
N THR A 128 -5.45 3.49 -9.04
CA THR A 128 -5.63 4.93 -9.31
C THR A 128 -7.03 5.42 -8.92
N VAL A 129 -8.06 4.59 -9.15
CA VAL A 129 -9.45 4.93 -8.81
C VAL A 129 -9.64 4.92 -7.30
N SER A 130 -9.20 3.86 -6.61
CA SER A 130 -9.28 3.76 -5.15
C SER A 130 -8.52 4.90 -4.48
N GLU A 131 -7.33 5.25 -4.95
CA GLU A 131 -6.54 6.35 -4.37
C GLU A 131 -7.26 7.69 -4.53
N THR A 132 -7.86 7.95 -5.70
CA THR A 132 -8.62 9.18 -5.95
C THR A 132 -9.86 9.26 -5.06
N LEU A 133 -10.55 8.13 -4.84
CA LEU A 133 -11.69 8.05 -3.94
C LEU A 133 -11.25 8.30 -2.49
N MET A 134 -10.16 7.68 -2.04
CA MET A 134 -9.63 7.89 -0.69
C MET A 134 -9.27 9.35 -0.44
N ARG A 135 -8.58 10.01 -1.37
CA ARG A 135 -8.28 11.46 -1.29
C ARG A 135 -9.55 12.33 -1.23
N THR A 136 -10.67 11.84 -1.77
CA THR A 136 -11.96 12.56 -1.72
C THR A 136 -12.69 12.31 -0.39
N LEU A 137 -12.55 11.10 0.17
CA LEU A 137 -13.12 10.72 1.47
C LEU A 137 -12.37 11.37 2.63
N LEU A 138 -11.03 11.36 2.57
CA LEU A 138 -10.10 12.02 3.50
C LEU A 138 -9.99 13.49 3.15
N ARG A 139 -11.00 14.26 3.58
CA ARG A 139 -11.04 15.70 3.34
C ARG A 139 -9.80 16.37 3.95
N PRO A 140 -9.24 17.42 3.30
CA PRO A 140 -8.19 18.21 3.92
C PRO A 140 -8.64 18.71 5.30
N LEU A 141 -7.82 18.46 6.32
CA LEU A 141 -8.10 18.93 7.67
C LEU A 141 -8.04 20.46 7.69
N PRO A 142 -9.00 21.14 8.34
CA PRO A 142 -8.84 22.55 8.62
C PRO A 142 -7.64 22.73 9.55
N ALA A 143 -6.78 23.71 9.27
CA ALA A 143 -5.65 24.03 10.14
C ALA A 143 -6.08 24.35 11.59
N ARG A 144 -7.33 24.81 11.78
CA ARG A 144 -7.93 25.06 13.08
C ARG A 144 -9.41 24.71 13.10
N LEU A 145 -9.81 23.97 14.13
CA LEU A 145 -11.18 23.54 14.44
C LEU A 145 -11.51 23.96 15.88
N ASP A 146 -12.21 25.09 16.03
CA ASP A 146 -12.50 25.74 17.32
C ASP A 146 -11.25 25.89 18.22
N HIS A 147 -11.13 24.98 19.19
CA HIS A 147 -10.11 24.93 20.24
C HIS A 147 -8.99 23.92 19.95
N VAL A 148 -8.95 23.33 18.74
CA VAL A 148 -7.93 22.35 18.31
C VAL A 148 -7.25 22.78 17.01
N VAL A 149 -5.94 22.59 16.95
CA VAL A 149 -5.14 22.55 15.72
C VAL A 149 -5.02 21.09 15.31
N ALA A 150 -5.26 20.80 14.04
CA ALA A 150 -5.17 19.44 13.49
C ALA A 150 -4.25 19.43 12.28
N ALA A 151 -3.32 18.48 12.26
CA ALA A 151 -2.44 18.19 11.15
C ALA A 151 -2.55 16.71 10.83
N GLY A 152 -2.48 16.33 9.56
CA GLY A 152 -2.57 14.93 9.19
C GLY A 152 -2.06 14.65 7.80
N ILE A 153 -1.57 13.42 7.63
CA ILE A 153 -1.05 12.90 6.37
C ILE A 153 -1.69 11.56 6.08
N TYR A 154 -1.85 11.30 4.79
CA TYR A 154 -2.19 10.00 4.25
C TYR A 154 -1.22 9.68 3.12
N ARG A 155 -0.52 8.55 3.25
CA ARG A 155 0.36 8.01 2.21
C ARG A 155 -0.21 6.68 1.76
N PRO A 156 -0.62 6.54 0.48
CA PRO A 156 -1.03 5.25 -0.03
C PRO A 156 0.16 4.30 -0.14
N ALA A 157 -0.11 2.99 -0.08
CA ALA A 157 0.85 1.94 -0.33
C ALA A 157 1.49 2.05 -1.74
N GLU A 158 2.59 1.33 -1.97
CA GLU A 158 3.34 1.41 -3.23
C GLU A 158 2.53 1.01 -4.49
N LYS A 159 3.06 1.39 -5.66
CA LYS A 159 2.43 1.03 -6.94
C LYS A 159 2.47 -0.48 -7.14
N GLY A 160 1.30 -1.08 -7.32
CA GLY A 160 1.13 -2.54 -7.50
C GLY A 160 0.53 -3.22 -6.28
N THR A 161 0.44 -2.54 -5.13
CA THR A 161 -0.42 -2.94 -4.02
C THR A 161 -1.75 -2.20 -4.11
N LEU A 162 -2.85 -2.87 -3.72
CA LEU A 162 -4.14 -2.22 -3.62
C LEU A 162 -4.13 -1.20 -2.47
N VAL A 163 -4.75 -0.04 -2.68
CA VAL A 163 -5.00 0.97 -1.63
C VAL A 163 -5.63 0.32 -0.39
N GLY A 164 -5.09 0.63 0.78
CA GLY A 164 -5.55 0.16 2.08
C GLY A 164 -6.84 0.81 2.58
N GLY A 165 -7.15 0.51 3.84
CA GLY A 165 -8.37 0.89 4.54
C GLY A 165 -8.21 2.08 5.50
N ASP A 166 -7.04 2.70 5.54
CA ASP A 166 -6.68 3.76 6.48
C ASP A 166 -7.62 4.98 6.39
N LEU A 167 -8.19 5.36 7.52
CA LEU A 167 -9.15 6.46 7.62
C LEU A 167 -8.84 7.41 8.76
N PHE A 168 -9.16 8.69 8.57
CA PHE A 168 -9.27 9.64 9.67
C PHE A 168 -10.22 10.80 9.34
N ASP A 169 -10.76 11.45 10.36
CA ASP A 169 -11.52 12.70 10.26
C ASP A 169 -11.52 13.43 11.61
N VAL A 170 -11.76 14.75 11.59
CA VAL A 170 -11.85 15.61 12.77
C VAL A 170 -13.03 16.56 12.62
N ARG A 171 -13.84 16.69 13.68
CA ARG A 171 -15.05 17.52 13.71
C ARG A 171 -15.10 18.35 14.97
N ALA A 172 -15.38 19.64 14.80
CA ALA A 172 -15.82 20.49 15.88
C ALA A 172 -17.30 20.19 16.17
N THR A 173 -17.65 19.85 17.40
CA THR A 173 -19.01 19.48 17.80
C THR A 173 -19.40 20.23 19.08
N PRO A 174 -20.70 20.28 19.43
CA PRO A 174 -21.13 20.92 20.67
C PRO A 174 -20.53 20.30 21.95
N ALA A 175 -20.07 19.04 21.91
CA ALA A 175 -19.44 18.36 23.03
C ALA A 175 -17.92 18.59 23.12
N GLY A 176 -17.32 19.20 22.08
CA GLY A 176 -15.87 19.36 21.94
C GLY A 176 -15.39 18.93 20.56
N ALA A 177 -14.08 18.97 20.34
CA ALA A 177 -13.52 18.46 19.09
C ALA A 177 -13.46 16.93 19.15
N ARG A 178 -14.12 16.26 18.21
CA ARG A 178 -14.08 14.79 18.07
C ARG A 178 -13.24 14.39 16.86
N ALA A 179 -12.44 13.35 16.99
CA ALA A 179 -11.66 12.78 15.90
C ALA A 179 -11.78 11.27 15.88
N VAL A 180 -11.52 10.70 14.70
CA VAL A 180 -11.38 9.26 14.48
C VAL A 180 -10.15 9.01 13.64
N ILE A 181 -9.42 7.96 13.95
CA ILE A 181 -8.47 7.30 13.06
C ILE A 181 -8.76 5.80 13.08
N GLY A 182 -8.47 5.09 12.00
CA GLY A 182 -8.62 3.65 11.98
C GLY A 182 -8.07 3.03 10.71
N ASP A 183 -8.08 1.70 10.69
CA ASP A 183 -7.78 0.90 9.51
C ASP A 183 -8.86 -0.17 9.31
N VAL A 184 -9.34 -0.26 8.08
CA VAL A 184 -10.33 -1.25 7.65
C VAL A 184 -9.61 -2.49 7.16
N ARG A 185 -10.02 -3.66 7.68
CA ARG A 185 -9.53 -4.93 7.15
C ARG A 185 -9.82 -5.06 5.65
N GLY A 186 -8.77 -5.28 4.89
CA GLY A 186 -8.83 -5.54 3.45
C GLY A 186 -8.27 -4.39 2.64
N LYS A 187 -8.25 -4.57 1.32
CA LYS A 187 -7.66 -3.58 0.40
C LYS A 187 -8.51 -3.41 -0.85
N GLY A 188 -8.28 -2.33 -1.58
CA GLY A 188 -8.94 -1.99 -2.82
C GLY A 188 -10.34 -1.41 -2.61
N LEU A 189 -11.19 -1.51 -3.63
CA LEU A 189 -12.45 -0.77 -3.67
C LEU A 189 -13.45 -1.16 -2.56
N GLN A 190 -13.41 -2.41 -2.08
CA GLN A 190 -14.26 -2.85 -0.97
C GLN A 190 -13.86 -2.13 0.34
N ALA A 191 -12.56 -2.01 0.63
CA ALA A 191 -12.07 -1.26 1.78
C ALA A 191 -12.49 0.21 1.70
N VAL A 192 -12.31 0.85 0.53
CA VAL A 192 -12.72 2.24 0.28
C VAL A 192 -14.22 2.47 0.55
N ARG A 193 -15.08 1.51 0.16
CA ARG A 193 -16.51 1.57 0.45
C ARG A 193 -16.77 1.54 1.96
N THR A 194 -16.15 0.62 2.69
CA THR A 194 -16.29 0.54 4.15
C THR A 194 -15.75 1.80 4.83
N VAL A 195 -14.64 2.37 4.36
CA VAL A 195 -14.13 3.68 4.84
C VAL A 195 -15.19 4.77 4.68
N ALA A 196 -15.84 4.86 3.50
CA ALA A 196 -16.88 5.85 3.26
C ALA A 196 -18.06 5.70 4.23
N GLU A 197 -18.43 4.46 4.55
CA GLU A 197 -19.51 4.13 5.48
C GLU A 197 -19.16 4.49 6.93
N VAL A 198 -17.98 4.09 7.38
CA VAL A 198 -17.48 4.37 8.73
C VAL A 198 -17.33 5.87 8.95
N LEU A 199 -16.70 6.58 8.01
CA LEU A 199 -16.56 8.03 8.08
C LEU A 199 -17.92 8.73 7.99
N GLY A 200 -18.84 8.24 7.14
CA GLY A 200 -20.20 8.76 7.07
C GLY A 200 -20.94 8.66 8.40
N CYS A 201 -20.87 7.49 9.05
CA CYS A 201 -21.46 7.25 10.36
C CYS A 201 -20.82 8.12 11.44
N PHE A 202 -19.48 8.17 11.51
CA PHE A 202 -18.77 9.04 12.46
C PHE A 202 -19.19 10.50 12.29
N ARG A 203 -19.23 11.00 11.06
CA ARG A 203 -19.61 12.39 10.77
C ARG A 203 -21.01 12.75 11.23
N GLN A 204 -21.94 11.79 11.22
CA GLN A 204 -23.29 11.98 11.73
C GLN A 204 -23.29 11.88 13.26
N ALA A 205 -22.83 10.76 13.81
CA ALA A 205 -22.86 10.46 15.24
C ALA A 205 -22.05 11.46 16.07
N ALA A 206 -20.98 12.05 15.50
CA ALA A 206 -20.18 13.07 16.17
C ALA A 206 -21.01 14.31 16.59
N TYR A 207 -22.09 14.64 15.88
CA TYR A 207 -22.97 15.77 16.22
C TYR A 207 -24.21 15.37 17.03
N GLU A 208 -24.45 14.06 17.21
CA GLU A 208 -25.56 13.60 18.03
C GLU A 208 -25.27 13.88 19.52
N PRO A 209 -26.29 14.22 20.32
CA PRO A 209 -26.14 14.32 21.76
C PRO A 209 -25.70 12.98 22.32
N GLY A 210 -24.67 12.98 23.15
CA GLY A 210 -24.10 11.73 23.68
C GLY A 210 -22.63 11.86 24.03
N ASP A 211 -22.08 10.84 24.69
CA ASP A 211 -20.65 10.72 24.95
C ASP A 211 -19.92 10.03 23.76
N LEU A 212 -18.60 9.94 23.86
CA LEU A 212 -17.78 9.29 22.83
C LEU A 212 -18.03 7.78 22.72
N VAL A 213 -18.52 7.13 23.78
CA VAL A 213 -18.88 5.70 23.78
C VAL A 213 -20.12 5.48 22.92
N GLU A 214 -21.10 6.37 22.98
CA GLU A 214 -22.30 6.30 22.14
C GLU A 214 -21.96 6.44 20.63
N VAL A 215 -20.97 7.28 20.30
CA VAL A 215 -20.43 7.38 18.92
C VAL A 215 -19.82 6.03 18.49
N ALA A 216 -18.99 5.42 19.33
CA ALA A 216 -18.39 4.12 19.03
C ALA A 216 -19.45 3.02 18.85
N VAL A 217 -20.49 3.01 19.70
CA VAL A 217 -21.61 2.06 19.59
C VAL A 217 -22.43 2.29 18.31
N ALA A 218 -22.60 3.55 17.88
CA ALA A 218 -23.26 3.85 16.60
C ALA A 218 -22.46 3.31 15.41
N MET A 219 -21.13 3.49 15.43
CA MET A 219 -20.23 2.95 14.41
C MET A 219 -20.21 1.42 14.39
N GLU A 220 -20.16 0.78 15.55
CA GLU A 220 -20.27 -0.69 15.69
C GLU A 220 -21.52 -1.22 15.00
N ARG A 221 -22.68 -0.63 15.33
CA ARG A 221 -23.95 -1.02 14.69
C ARG A 221 -23.90 -0.82 13.19
N ARG A 222 -23.35 0.30 12.68
CA ARG A 222 -23.24 0.53 11.23
C ARG A 222 -22.42 -0.56 10.57
N LEU A 223 -21.28 -0.92 11.17
CA LEU A 223 -20.36 -1.88 10.59
C LEU A 223 -20.94 -3.30 10.57
N VAL A 224 -21.68 -3.70 11.60
CA VAL A 224 -22.41 -4.98 11.61
C VAL A 224 -23.42 -5.06 10.45
N HIS A 225 -24.16 -3.98 10.19
CA HIS A 225 -25.10 -3.95 9.04
C HIS A 225 -24.36 -3.99 7.69
N GLU A 226 -23.19 -3.34 7.59
CA GLU A 226 -22.39 -3.39 6.36
C GLU A 226 -21.80 -4.79 6.13
N ALA A 227 -21.33 -5.47 7.19
CA ALA A 227 -20.87 -6.85 7.14
C ALA A 227 -21.94 -7.80 6.60
N GLU A 228 -23.18 -7.68 7.11
CA GLU A 228 -24.33 -8.45 6.61
C GLU A 228 -24.64 -8.15 5.13
N ALA A 229 -24.59 -6.87 4.74
CA ALA A 229 -24.85 -6.45 3.36
C ALA A 229 -23.78 -6.97 2.38
N LEU A 230 -22.52 -7.04 2.81
CA LEU A 230 -21.40 -7.56 2.03
C LEU A 230 -21.27 -9.09 2.11
N ARG A 231 -21.98 -9.74 3.05
CA ARG A 231 -21.80 -11.16 3.40
C ARG A 231 -20.36 -11.49 3.79
N ASP A 232 -19.78 -10.61 4.61
CA ASP A 232 -18.41 -10.71 5.11
C ASP A 232 -18.44 -10.68 6.63
N ASP A 233 -18.62 -11.85 7.23
CA ASP A 233 -18.71 -12.03 8.70
C ASP A 233 -17.37 -11.73 9.41
N GLU A 234 -16.29 -11.49 8.64
CA GLU A 234 -14.96 -11.14 9.12
C GLU A 234 -14.62 -9.66 8.84
N LEU A 235 -15.59 -8.83 8.44
CA LEU A 235 -15.38 -7.40 8.27
C LEU A 235 -15.19 -6.71 9.63
N PHE A 236 -14.01 -6.12 9.82
CA PHE A 236 -13.72 -5.35 11.02
C PHE A 236 -12.91 -4.10 10.70
N VAL A 237 -12.94 -3.15 11.63
CA VAL A 237 -12.20 -1.89 11.56
C VAL A 237 -11.54 -1.63 12.91
N THR A 238 -10.22 -1.52 12.93
CA THR A 238 -9.54 -1.00 14.13
C THR A 238 -9.74 0.50 14.15
N ALA A 239 -10.14 1.08 15.29
CA ALA A 239 -10.36 2.52 15.36
C ALA A 239 -10.02 3.11 16.73
N ALA A 240 -9.42 4.30 16.75
CA ALA A 240 -9.33 5.14 17.93
C ALA A 240 -10.21 6.38 17.74
N LEU A 241 -11.18 6.54 18.64
CA LEU A 241 -11.97 7.76 18.75
C LEU A 241 -11.42 8.63 19.87
N VAL A 242 -11.45 9.93 19.64
CA VAL A 242 -10.95 10.94 20.58
C VAL A 242 -11.91 12.10 20.67
N GLU A 243 -12.10 12.62 21.88
CA GLU A 243 -12.86 13.84 22.15
C GLU A 243 -12.03 14.75 23.05
N TYR A 244 -11.85 15.99 22.62
CA TYR A 244 -11.26 17.04 23.43
C TYR A 244 -12.31 18.02 23.93
N ASP A 245 -12.50 18.02 25.25
CA ASP A 245 -13.29 19.02 25.97
C ASP A 245 -12.35 20.16 26.41
N ALA A 246 -12.44 21.28 25.69
CA ALA A 246 -11.62 22.46 25.94
C ALA A 246 -11.98 23.18 27.26
N ALA A 247 -13.22 23.05 27.74
CA ALA A 247 -13.64 23.64 29.00
C ALA A 247 -13.09 22.85 30.20
N ALA A 248 -13.04 21.52 30.08
CA ALA A 248 -12.47 20.63 31.09
C ALA A 248 -10.95 20.46 30.96
N GLY A 249 -10.33 20.81 29.83
CA GLY A 249 -8.92 20.54 29.56
C GLY A 249 -8.61 19.04 29.54
N ARG A 250 -9.53 18.25 28.99
CA ARG A 250 -9.52 16.78 29.11
C ARG A 250 -9.70 16.12 27.74
N LEU A 251 -8.86 15.13 27.48
CA LEU A 251 -8.99 14.20 26.38
C LEU A 251 -9.72 12.95 26.86
N THR A 252 -10.73 12.53 26.09
CA THR A 252 -11.43 11.25 26.25
C THR A 252 -11.09 10.38 25.05
N ILE A 253 -10.72 9.12 25.28
CA ILE A 253 -10.35 8.18 24.22
C ILE A 253 -11.22 6.93 24.35
N VAL A 254 -11.71 6.43 23.22
CA VAL A 254 -12.29 5.09 23.07
C VAL A 254 -11.46 4.37 22.01
N ASN A 255 -10.71 3.35 22.43
CA ASN A 255 -9.86 2.57 21.53
C ASN A 255 -10.51 1.21 21.24
N GLN A 256 -10.86 0.95 19.98
CA GLN A 256 -11.46 -0.27 19.43
C GLN A 256 -10.39 -1.10 18.72
N GLY A 257 -9.50 -1.72 19.52
CA GLY A 257 -8.44 -2.60 19.01
C GLY A 257 -7.40 -1.92 18.11
N HIS A 258 -7.27 -0.59 18.19
CA HIS A 258 -6.31 0.21 17.42
C HIS A 258 -5.04 0.47 18.22
N ILE A 259 -4.00 0.95 17.52
CA ILE A 259 -2.71 1.29 18.14
C ILE A 259 -2.90 2.42 19.17
N GLU A 260 -2.12 2.36 20.25
CA GLU A 260 -2.19 3.34 21.34
C GLU A 260 -1.83 4.74 20.85
N PRO A 261 -2.65 5.76 21.18
CA PRO A 261 -2.29 7.16 20.91
C PRO A 261 -1.03 7.56 21.66
N VAL A 262 -0.20 8.42 21.09
CA VAL A 262 1.02 8.93 21.72
C VAL A 262 0.82 10.37 22.16
N LEU A 263 1.05 10.67 23.43
CA LEU A 263 1.00 12.01 23.99
C LEU A 263 2.41 12.60 24.11
N LEU A 264 2.58 13.79 23.55
CA LEU A 264 3.74 14.65 23.75
C LEU A 264 3.31 15.79 24.67
N SER A 265 3.92 15.88 25.85
CA SER A 265 3.59 16.90 26.86
C SER A 265 4.85 17.37 27.57
N ALA A 266 5.17 18.67 27.48
CA ALA A 266 6.29 19.32 28.17
C ALA A 266 7.64 18.53 28.11
N GLY A 267 8.01 18.06 26.93
CA GLY A 267 9.25 17.30 26.70
C GLY A 267 9.18 15.82 27.11
N SER A 268 8.02 15.34 27.55
CA SER A 268 7.73 13.91 27.76
C SER A 268 6.98 13.33 26.55
N VAL A 269 7.25 12.06 26.23
CA VAL A 269 6.59 11.32 25.15
C VAL A 269 6.23 9.93 25.66
N HIS A 270 4.95 9.62 25.68
CA HIS A 270 4.44 8.34 26.19
C HIS A 270 3.16 7.92 25.47
N ALA A 271 2.95 6.60 25.37
CA ALA A 271 1.70 6.04 24.87
C ALA A 271 0.60 6.17 25.92
N LEU A 272 -0.64 6.37 25.47
CA LEU A 272 -1.85 6.42 26.28
C LEU A 272 -2.53 5.05 26.22
N THR A 273 -2.11 4.15 27.11
CA THR A 273 -2.68 2.81 27.22
C THR A 273 -4.06 2.85 27.88
N GLY A 274 -5.07 2.40 27.13
CA GLY A 274 -6.43 2.21 27.62
C GLY A 274 -6.74 0.75 27.99
N PRO A 275 -7.96 0.48 28.47
CA PRO A 275 -8.46 -0.89 28.60
C PRO A 275 -8.53 -1.56 27.21
N PRO A 276 -8.28 -2.88 27.13
CA PRO A 276 -8.36 -3.61 25.87
C PRO A 276 -9.80 -3.60 25.36
N SER A 277 -9.97 -3.43 24.04
CA SER A 277 -11.26 -3.54 23.37
C SER A 277 -11.09 -4.21 22.02
N LEU A 278 -12.17 -4.80 21.51
CA LEU A 278 -12.16 -5.43 20.20
C LEU A 278 -12.25 -4.38 19.09
N PRO A 279 -11.77 -4.68 17.88
CA PRO A 279 -12.09 -3.90 16.70
C PRO A 279 -13.59 -3.75 16.48
N LEU A 280 -13.99 -2.64 15.85
CA LEU A 280 -15.36 -2.45 15.40
C LEU A 280 -15.75 -3.60 14.45
N GLY A 281 -17.00 -4.06 14.54
CA GLY A 281 -17.56 -5.17 13.75
C GLY A 281 -17.39 -6.53 14.41
N LEU A 282 -16.54 -6.62 15.44
CA LEU A 282 -16.32 -7.84 16.24
C LEU A 282 -16.95 -7.75 17.62
N GLY A 283 -17.78 -6.73 17.90
CA GLY A 283 -18.38 -6.51 19.21
C GLY A 283 -19.27 -7.66 19.69
N VAL A 284 -19.83 -8.47 18.79
CA VAL A 284 -20.61 -9.67 19.13
C VAL A 284 -19.78 -10.71 19.89
N LEU A 285 -18.46 -10.68 19.74
CA LEU A 285 -17.53 -11.57 20.45
C LEU A 285 -17.23 -11.09 21.89
N ALA A 286 -17.59 -9.86 22.23
CA ALA A 286 -17.42 -9.30 23.58
C ALA A 286 -18.79 -9.06 24.26
N ALA A 287 -18.88 -9.41 25.53
CA ALA A 287 -20.07 -9.10 26.34
C ALA A 287 -20.08 -7.65 26.85
N GLU A 288 -18.92 -6.98 26.81
CA GLU A 288 -18.70 -5.68 27.44
C GLU A 288 -18.80 -4.53 26.44
N ARG A 289 -19.31 -3.40 26.92
CA ARG A 289 -19.37 -2.17 26.13
C ARG A 289 -17.98 -1.53 26.00
N PRO A 290 -17.76 -0.69 24.97
CA PRO A 290 -16.57 0.14 24.90
C PRO A 290 -16.35 0.94 26.17
N VAL A 291 -15.11 0.99 26.65
CA VAL A 291 -14.72 1.73 27.84
C VAL A 291 -13.91 2.95 27.42
N ALA A 292 -14.39 4.13 27.79
CA ALA A 292 -13.64 5.36 27.63
C ALA A 292 -12.62 5.54 28.75
N TYR A 293 -11.48 6.14 28.42
CA TYR A 293 -10.47 6.55 29.39
C TYR A 293 -10.04 7.99 29.12
N HIS A 294 -9.49 8.65 30.15
CA HIS A 294 -9.29 10.08 30.15
C HIS A 294 -7.87 10.47 30.52
N HIS A 295 -7.38 11.53 29.88
CA HIS A 295 -6.09 12.15 30.17
C HIS A 295 -6.21 13.68 30.22
N PRO A 296 -5.43 14.38 31.07
CA PRO A 296 -5.26 15.81 30.95
C PRO A 296 -4.73 16.16 29.56
N PHE A 297 -5.27 17.21 28.96
CA PHE A 297 -4.84 17.67 27.64
C PHE A 297 -5.01 19.18 27.55
N GLY A 298 -3.88 19.90 27.59
CA GLY A 298 -3.85 21.34 27.69
C GLY A 298 -3.02 22.00 26.59
N PRO A 299 -3.00 23.35 26.55
CA PRO A 299 -2.12 24.08 25.65
C PRO A 299 -0.66 23.64 25.80
N GLY A 300 -0.01 23.30 24.69
CA GLY A 300 1.34 22.75 24.67
C GLY A 300 1.40 21.22 24.71
N ASP A 301 0.26 20.52 24.72
CA ASP A 301 0.21 19.08 24.50
C ASP A 301 -0.10 18.77 23.02
N VAL A 302 0.49 17.70 22.50
CA VAL A 302 0.17 17.16 21.17
C VAL A 302 -0.13 15.68 21.29
N LEU A 303 -1.30 15.29 20.79
CA LEU A 303 -1.71 13.90 20.64
C LEU A 303 -1.40 13.44 19.22
N VAL A 304 -0.72 12.31 19.09
CA VAL A 304 -0.44 11.66 17.81
C VAL A 304 -1.20 10.35 17.74
N LEU A 305 -1.90 10.16 16.64
CA LEU A 305 -2.63 8.96 16.28
C LEU A 305 -2.07 8.47 14.94
N CYS A 306 -1.89 7.17 14.78
CA CYS A 306 -1.41 6.59 13.54
C CYS A 306 -1.99 5.21 13.29
N THR A 307 -2.02 4.80 12.03
CA THR A 307 -2.35 3.43 11.61
C THR A 307 -1.12 2.52 11.67
N ASP A 308 -1.35 1.23 11.46
CA ASP A 308 -0.32 0.19 11.55
C ASP A 308 0.73 0.31 10.46
N GLY A 309 0.39 0.79 9.27
CA GLY A 309 1.38 1.02 8.21
C GLY A 309 2.52 1.97 8.62
N LEU A 310 2.34 2.84 9.62
CA LEU A 310 3.46 3.60 10.19
C LEU A 310 4.38 2.71 11.04
N VAL A 311 3.83 2.05 12.06
CA VAL A 311 4.62 1.30 13.06
C VAL A 311 5.14 -0.01 12.50
N GLU A 312 4.44 -0.61 11.53
CA GLU A 312 4.82 -1.84 10.86
C GLU A 312 5.75 -1.61 9.65
N ALA A 313 6.05 -0.35 9.31
CA ALA A 313 7.04 -0.02 8.28
C ALA A 313 8.42 -0.60 8.66
N ARG A 314 9.09 -1.24 7.71
CA ARG A 314 10.32 -2.00 7.95
C ARG A 314 11.54 -1.36 7.33
N ASP A 315 12.65 -1.40 8.04
CA ASP A 315 13.96 -1.07 7.46
C ASP A 315 14.53 -2.23 6.63
N GLU A 316 15.78 -2.07 6.14
CA GLU A 316 16.46 -3.09 5.34
C GLU A 316 16.71 -4.40 6.11
N ASP A 317 16.79 -4.34 7.44
CA ASP A 317 16.97 -5.49 8.32
C ASP A 317 15.63 -6.12 8.76
N GLY A 318 14.51 -5.52 8.35
CA GLY A 318 13.16 -5.99 8.66
C GLY A 318 12.61 -5.50 10.00
N ALA A 319 13.28 -4.55 10.67
CA ALA A 319 12.84 -4.02 11.95
C ALA A 319 11.73 -2.97 11.79
N PHE A 320 10.72 -3.08 12.65
CA PHE A 320 9.58 -2.17 12.73
C PHE A 320 9.98 -0.74 13.08
N TYR A 321 9.16 0.23 12.68
CA TYR A 321 9.41 1.65 12.91
C TYR A 321 9.27 1.98 14.41
N PRO A 322 10.35 2.40 15.09
CA PRO A 322 10.34 2.63 16.53
C PRO A 322 9.75 4.01 16.86
N LEU A 323 8.42 4.14 16.71
CA LEU A 323 7.68 5.41 16.81
C LEU A 323 8.00 6.19 18.10
N LEU A 324 7.86 5.55 19.27
CA LEU A 324 8.08 6.20 20.55
C LEU A 324 9.52 6.69 20.70
N ASP A 325 10.50 5.88 20.29
CA ASP A 325 11.92 6.23 20.46
C ASP A 325 12.32 7.37 19.51
N ARG A 326 11.77 7.38 18.28
CA ARG A 326 11.99 8.46 17.31
C ARG A 326 11.36 9.78 17.77
N LEU A 327 10.14 9.74 18.30
CA LEU A 327 9.49 10.93 18.87
C LEU A 327 10.23 11.42 20.12
N ARG A 328 10.65 10.53 21.02
CA ARG A 328 11.47 10.87 22.20
C ARG A 328 12.80 11.49 21.81
N HIS A 329 13.48 10.92 20.83
CA HIS A 329 14.76 11.44 20.35
C HIS A 329 14.59 12.85 19.75
N ARG A 330 13.50 13.10 19.02
CA ARG A 330 13.28 14.37 18.33
C ARG A 330 12.73 15.49 19.22
N PHE A 331 11.80 15.15 20.12
CA PHE A 331 11.00 16.11 20.88
C PHE A 331 11.15 15.97 22.41
N GLY A 332 11.87 14.95 22.88
CA GLY A 332 12.12 14.74 24.30
C GLY A 332 13.02 15.82 24.90
N GLY A 333 12.70 16.27 26.12
CA GLY A 333 13.48 17.27 26.87
C GLY A 333 13.48 18.69 26.27
N GLY A 334 12.79 18.92 25.15
CA GLY A 334 12.65 20.21 24.49
C GLY A 334 11.29 20.89 24.73
N PRO A 335 11.08 22.08 24.14
CA PRO A 335 9.76 22.70 24.10
C PRO A 335 8.77 21.78 23.36
N ALA A 336 7.49 21.89 23.73
CA ALA A 336 6.44 21.12 23.08
C ALA A 336 6.34 21.48 21.58
N PRO A 337 6.28 20.47 20.69
CA PRO A 337 6.13 20.73 19.26
C PRO A 337 4.70 21.17 18.93
N THR A 338 4.51 21.67 17.72
CA THR A 338 3.17 21.84 17.13
C THR A 338 2.69 20.55 16.46
N ALA A 339 1.38 20.43 16.20
CA ALA A 339 0.83 19.29 15.46
C ALA A 339 1.48 19.13 14.07
N ASP A 340 1.69 20.25 13.36
CA ASP A 340 2.37 20.27 12.05
C ASP A 340 3.82 19.80 12.15
N GLU A 341 4.58 20.26 13.15
CA GLU A 341 5.97 19.84 13.33
C GLU A 341 6.13 18.33 13.56
N VAL A 342 5.18 17.72 14.28
CA VAL A 342 5.19 16.28 14.51
C VAL A 342 4.86 15.52 13.22
N VAL A 343 3.84 15.97 12.48
CA VAL A 343 3.45 15.36 11.21
C VAL A 343 4.56 15.49 10.16
N ASP A 344 5.14 16.67 9.99
CA ASP A 344 6.26 16.93 9.07
C ASP A 344 7.49 16.08 9.40
N PHE A 345 7.77 15.91 10.70
CA PHE A 345 8.84 15.03 11.14
C PHE A 345 8.58 13.57 10.71
N LEU A 346 7.40 13.03 11.03
CA LEU A 346 7.05 11.65 10.68
C LEU A 346 7.00 11.44 9.16
N ASP A 347 6.46 12.41 8.42
CA ASP A 347 6.35 12.38 6.96
C ASP A 347 7.71 12.31 6.25
N GLY A 348 8.70 13.04 6.80
CA GLY A 348 10.05 13.07 6.29
C GLY A 348 10.94 11.94 6.81
N ASP A 349 10.68 11.43 8.01
CA ASP A 349 11.48 10.38 8.64
C ASP A 349 11.09 8.97 8.17
N LEU A 350 9.81 8.73 7.91
CA LEU A 350 9.30 7.43 7.45
C LEU A 350 10.01 6.92 6.16
N PRO A 351 10.17 7.72 5.09
CA PRO A 351 10.90 7.29 3.88
C PRO A 351 12.41 7.09 4.08
N ARG A 352 12.97 7.57 5.20
CA ARG A 352 14.37 7.30 5.57
C ARG A 352 14.52 5.97 6.29
N HIS A 353 13.48 5.52 6.99
CA HIS A 353 13.43 4.23 7.67
C HIS A 353 13.07 3.11 6.69
N SER A 354 11.98 3.25 5.94
CA SER A 354 11.52 2.23 4.98
C SER A 354 11.66 2.70 3.54
N ARG A 355 12.18 1.80 2.69
CA ARG A 355 12.23 1.98 1.23
C ARG A 355 11.03 1.40 0.50
N ALA A 356 10.21 0.58 1.17
CA ALA A 356 9.05 -0.09 0.59
C ALA A 356 7.82 -0.01 1.52
N PHE A 357 6.68 0.38 0.97
CA PHE A 357 5.42 0.49 1.71
C PHE A 357 4.43 -0.57 1.26
N HIS A 358 4.15 -1.52 2.16
CA HIS A 358 3.20 -2.61 1.92
C HIS A 358 1.77 -2.27 2.33
N ASP A 359 1.60 -1.24 3.17
CA ASP A 359 0.31 -0.70 3.57
C ASP A 359 0.23 0.81 3.43
N ASP A 360 -1.00 1.30 3.51
CA ASP A 360 -1.25 2.72 3.64
C ASP A 360 -0.74 3.22 4.99
N VAL A 361 -0.45 4.52 5.06
CA VAL A 361 -0.03 5.17 6.30
C VAL A 361 -0.88 6.40 6.52
N ALA A 362 -1.62 6.43 7.61
CA ALA A 362 -2.31 7.60 8.11
C ALA A 362 -1.72 8.05 9.44
N VAL A 363 -1.48 9.36 9.56
CA VAL A 363 -1.09 10.00 10.82
C VAL A 363 -1.97 11.21 11.03
N LEU A 364 -2.47 11.37 12.25
CA LEU A 364 -3.25 12.49 12.71
C LEU A 364 -2.64 13.05 14.00
N ALA A 365 -2.25 14.31 13.99
CA ALA A 365 -1.81 15.04 15.17
C ALA A 365 -2.83 16.10 15.57
N LEU A 366 -3.15 16.16 16.85
CA LEU A 366 -4.08 17.12 17.45
C LEU A 366 -3.37 17.88 18.56
N GLY A 367 -3.60 19.19 18.67
CA GLY A 367 -3.10 19.99 19.79
C GLY A 367 -4.10 21.07 20.18
N PRO A 368 -4.30 21.39 21.48
CA PRO A 368 -5.15 22.49 21.86
C PRO A 368 -4.58 23.81 21.36
N VAL A 369 -5.44 24.69 20.84
CA VAL A 369 -4.98 26.04 20.50
C VAL A 369 -4.56 26.74 21.79
N ALA A 370 -3.37 27.33 21.78
CA ALA A 370 -2.98 28.31 22.79
C ALA A 370 -4.09 29.38 22.92
N GLN A 371 -4.65 29.53 24.13
CA GLN A 371 -5.59 30.61 24.38
C GLN A 371 -4.84 31.93 24.25
N ASP A 372 -5.22 32.75 23.27
CA ASP A 372 -4.73 34.11 23.14
C ASP A 372 -5.21 34.89 24.37
N THR A 373 -4.33 35.04 25.36
CA THR A 373 -4.57 35.82 26.58
C THR A 373 -4.39 37.31 26.24
N GLY A 374 -5.07 37.77 25.20
CA GLY A 374 -5.23 39.19 24.92
C GLY A 374 -6.21 39.80 25.92
N PRO A 375 -5.94 41.00 26.47
CA PRO A 375 -6.85 41.63 27.41
C PRO A 375 -8.20 41.89 26.72
N ARG A 376 -9.26 41.31 27.27
CA ARG A 376 -10.63 41.75 26.96
C ARG A 376 -10.80 43.16 27.52
N THR A 377 -10.59 44.16 26.69
CA THR A 377 -10.93 45.56 26.99
C THR A 377 -12.41 45.81 26.83
#